data_AF-A0A538NKC2-F1
#
_entry.id   AF-A0A538NKC2-F1
#
_cell.length_a   1.000
_cell.length_b   1.000
_cell.length_c   1.000
_cell.angle_alpha   90.00
_cell.angle_beta   90.00
_cell.angle_gamma   90.00
#
_symmetry.space_group_name_H-M   'P 1'
#
loop_
_entity.id
_entity.type
_entity.pdbx_description
1 polymer ?
#
loop_
_entity_poly.entity_id
_entity_poly.type
_entity_poly.pdbx_seq_one_letter_code
_entity_poly.pdbx_strand_id
1 'polypeptide(L)'
;KFVTDRLLDRIDKMPKGPGGLDGDFFLNAQEVDPEWGKNIAVANNSIGRTMSTLGVILTGRKLGDRQFDVKMLFQQGAWKIDEVKFSD
;
A
#
# COMPACT_ATOMS: atom_id res chain seq x y z
N LYS A 1 -11.68 -9.72 -2.16
CA LYS A 1 -10.21 -9.71 -1.98
C LYS A 1 -9.63 -8.52 -2.76
N PHE A 2 -8.93 -7.61 -2.08
CA PHE A 2 -8.40 -6.36 -2.66
C PHE A 2 -6.95 -6.45 -3.16
N VAL A 3 -6.30 -7.58 -2.92
CA VAL A 3 -4.87 -7.81 -3.14
C VAL A 3 -4.70 -9.02 -4.06
N THR A 4 -3.67 -9.03 -4.92
CA THR A 4 -3.34 -10.18 -5.75
C THR A 4 -2.84 -11.33 -4.88
N ASP A 5 -3.15 -12.58 -5.23
CA ASP A 5 -2.66 -13.73 -4.47
C ASP A 5 -1.12 -13.80 -4.53
N ARG A 6 -0.49 -13.34 -5.64
CA ARG A 6 0.97 -13.20 -5.76
C ARG A 6 1.56 -12.25 -4.70
N LEU A 7 0.91 -11.13 -4.44
CA LEU A 7 1.40 -10.19 -3.42
C LEU A 7 1.25 -10.79 -2.02
N LEU A 8 0.14 -11.46 -1.72
CA LEU A 8 -0.04 -12.16 -0.44
C LEU A 8 1.05 -13.21 -0.22
N ASP A 9 1.29 -14.08 -1.21
CA ASP A 9 2.35 -15.10 -1.17
C ASP A 9 3.74 -14.49 -0.94
N ARG A 10 3.99 -13.30 -1.50
CA ARG A 10 5.25 -12.58 -1.30
C ARG A 10 5.38 -12.07 0.13
N ILE A 11 4.32 -11.45 0.67
CA ILE A 11 4.30 -10.93 2.06
C ILE A 11 4.50 -12.07 3.06
N ASP A 12 3.88 -13.23 2.83
CA ASP A 12 4.00 -14.39 3.71
C ASP A 12 5.43 -14.94 3.76
N LYS A 13 6.16 -14.84 2.65
CA LYS A 13 7.56 -15.30 2.53
C LYS A 13 8.59 -14.27 2.99
N MET A 14 8.19 -13.04 3.33
CA MET A 14 9.14 -12.03 3.81
C MET A 14 9.70 -12.39 5.19
N PRO A 15 11.03 -12.25 5.40
CA PRO A 15 11.61 -12.30 6.74
C PRO A 15 10.90 -11.32 7.67
N LYS A 16 10.62 -11.72 8.91
CA LYS A 16 9.94 -10.88 9.90
C LYS A 16 10.95 -10.35 10.90
N GLY A 17 10.69 -9.14 11.42
CA GLY A 17 11.52 -8.46 12.41
C GLY A 17 12.57 -7.50 11.79
N PRO A 18 13.55 -7.05 12.59
CA PRO A 18 14.49 -6.01 12.19
C PRO A 18 15.27 -6.39 10.92
N GLY A 19 15.20 -5.55 9.89
CA GLY A 19 15.79 -5.82 8.57
C GLY A 19 14.89 -6.60 7.59
N GLY A 20 13.68 -6.97 8.03
CA GLY A 20 12.62 -7.53 7.20
C GLY A 20 11.32 -6.73 7.35
N LEU A 21 10.17 -7.41 7.32
CA LEU A 21 8.89 -6.80 7.65
C LEU A 21 8.78 -6.63 9.17
N ASP A 22 8.89 -5.40 9.63
CA ASP A 22 8.87 -5.00 11.05
C ASP A 22 7.65 -4.13 11.39
N GLY A 23 6.51 -4.40 10.76
CA GLY A 23 5.28 -3.62 10.90
C GLY A 23 4.20 -4.05 9.91
N ASP A 24 3.17 -3.22 9.73
CA ASP A 24 2.16 -3.42 8.70
C ASP A 24 2.78 -3.21 7.30
N PHE A 25 2.58 -4.18 6.40
CA PHE A 25 3.16 -4.15 5.06
C PHE A 25 2.61 -3.01 4.19
N PHE A 26 1.32 -2.70 4.30
CA PHE A 26 0.65 -1.72 3.45
C PHE A 26 0.87 -0.29 3.94
N LEU A 27 1.31 -0.10 5.18
CA LEU A 27 1.61 1.20 5.77
C LEU A 27 3.10 1.44 6.03
N ASN A 28 3.91 0.37 6.00
CA ASN A 28 5.30 0.34 6.47
C ASN A 28 5.44 1.00 7.86
N ALA A 29 4.57 0.61 8.79
CA ALA A 29 4.43 1.25 10.09
C ALA A 29 4.15 0.23 11.20
N GLN A 30 4.76 0.42 12.37
CA GLN A 30 4.49 -0.37 13.58
C GLN A 30 3.22 0.08 14.31
N GLU A 31 2.94 1.37 14.27
CA GLU A 31 1.74 1.99 14.85
C GLU A 31 0.89 2.61 13.74
N VAL A 32 -0.43 2.63 13.94
CA VAL A 32 -1.39 3.28 13.05
C VAL A 32 -1.85 4.60 13.69
N ASP A 33 -1.73 5.70 12.96
CA ASP A 33 -2.33 6.96 13.38
C ASP A 33 -3.86 6.88 13.19
N PRO A 34 -4.67 7.15 14.23
CA PRO A 34 -6.14 7.10 14.10
C PRO A 34 -6.72 8.04 13.04
N GLU A 35 -5.97 9.07 12.64
CA GLU A 35 -6.40 10.05 11.63
C GLU A 35 -6.11 9.60 10.20
N TRP A 36 -5.17 8.66 9.97
CA TRP A 36 -4.87 8.15 8.63
C TRP A 36 -6.10 7.56 7.94
N GLY A 37 -6.94 6.83 8.67
CA GLY A 37 -8.17 6.23 8.12
C GLY A 37 -9.26 7.25 7.75
N LYS A 38 -9.14 8.50 8.23
CA LYS A 38 -10.10 9.58 7.96
C LYS A 38 -9.61 10.53 6.87
N ASN A 39 -8.29 10.67 6.73
CA ASN A 39 -7.65 11.66 5.88
C ASN A 39 -6.83 10.97 4.79
N ILE A 40 -7.53 10.34 3.83
CA ILE A 40 -6.94 9.62 2.70
C ILE A 40 -7.09 10.47 1.45
N ALA A 41 -5.98 10.86 0.83
CA ALA A 41 -5.96 11.45 -0.50
C ALA A 41 -5.37 10.46 -1.50
N VAL A 42 -6.01 10.33 -2.67
CA VAL A 42 -5.59 9.42 -3.74
C VAL A 42 -5.48 10.21 -5.05
N ALA A 43 -4.35 10.04 -5.75
CA ALA A 43 -4.10 10.63 -7.05
C ALA A 43 -3.75 9.53 -8.08
N ASN A 44 -4.15 9.74 -9.33
CA ASN A 44 -3.79 8.83 -10.43
C ASN A 44 -2.45 9.25 -11.01
N ASN A 45 -1.39 8.48 -10.76
CA ASN A 45 -0.07 8.72 -11.34
C ASN A 45 0.02 8.14 -12.76
N SER A 46 -0.66 7.02 -13.01
CA SER A 46 -0.77 6.41 -14.34
C SER A 46 -2.02 5.53 -14.44
N ILE A 47 -2.75 5.61 -15.56
CA ILE A 47 -3.94 4.77 -15.83
C ILE A 47 -3.75 4.04 -17.17
N GLY A 48 -3.64 2.72 -17.10
CA GLY A 48 -3.70 1.81 -18.25
C GLY A 48 -4.96 0.95 -18.20
N ARG A 49 -5.19 0.16 -19.27
CA ARG A 49 -6.38 -0.71 -19.38
C ARG A 49 -6.41 -1.83 -18.33
N THR A 50 -5.25 -2.35 -17.96
CA THR A 50 -5.13 -3.51 -17.06
C THR A 50 -4.16 -3.27 -15.89
N MET A 51 -3.54 -2.10 -15.85
CA MET A 51 -2.59 -1.68 -14.82
C MET A 51 -2.79 -0.21 -14.50
N SER A 52 -2.71 0.18 -13.24
CA SER A 52 -2.71 1.58 -12.80
C SER A 52 -1.73 1.76 -11.65
N THR A 53 -1.18 2.96 -11.51
CA THR A 53 -0.39 3.38 -10.35
C THR A 53 -1.09 4.58 -9.70
N LEU A 54 -1.37 4.46 -8.41
CA LEU A 54 -2.03 5.45 -7.59
C LEU A 54 -1.05 6.01 -6.57
N GLY A 55 -0.96 7.33 -6.43
CA GLY A 55 -0.30 7.95 -5.29
C GLY A 55 -1.28 8.06 -4.13
N VAL A 56 -0.87 7.67 -2.93
CA VAL A 56 -1.67 7.72 -1.71
C VAL A 56 -0.96 8.59 -0.68
N ILE A 57 -1.72 9.51 -0.06
CA ILE A 57 -1.29 10.28 1.11
C ILE A 57 -2.26 9.99 2.25
N LEU A 58 -1.73 9.56 3.39
CA LEU A 58 -2.45 9.44 4.65
C LEU A 58 -1.98 10.55 5.59
N THR A 59 -2.87 11.48 5.94
CA THR A 59 -2.50 12.61 6.79
C THR A 59 -2.72 12.27 8.26
N GLY A 60 -1.63 12.26 9.04
CA GLY A 60 -1.63 11.89 10.46
C GLY A 60 -1.30 13.08 11.34
N ARG A 61 -1.87 13.13 12.55
CA ARG A 61 -1.59 14.20 13.52
C ARG A 61 -0.50 13.83 14.52
N LYS A 62 -0.40 12.55 14.88
CA LYS A 62 0.54 12.02 15.88
C LYS A 62 1.80 11.48 15.22
N LEU A 63 1.63 10.70 14.15
CA LEU A 63 2.72 9.97 13.48
C LEU A 63 3.16 10.63 12.16
N GLY A 64 2.59 11.78 11.82
CA GLY A 64 2.85 12.51 10.59
C GLY A 64 2.20 11.90 9.35
N ASP A 65 2.56 12.44 8.19
CA ASP A 65 2.00 12.00 6.91
C ASP A 65 2.73 10.77 6.37
N ARG A 66 1.98 9.91 5.68
CA ARG A 66 2.52 8.79 4.92
C ARG A 66 2.22 8.99 3.46
N GLN A 67 3.24 8.86 2.62
CA GLN A 67 3.09 8.92 1.17
C GLN A 67 3.69 7.67 0.53
N PHE A 68 2.93 7.03 -0.36
CA PHE A 68 3.36 5.83 -1.06
C PHE A 68 2.57 5.64 -2.35
N ASP A 69 3.16 4.87 -3.27
CA ASP A 69 2.52 4.46 -4.50
C ASP A 69 1.92 3.06 -4.37
N VAL A 70 0.75 2.88 -4.97
CA VAL A 70 0.04 1.60 -5.06
C VAL A 70 -0.10 1.22 -6.52
N LYS A 71 0.47 0.07 -6.90
CA LYS A 71 0.25 -0.51 -8.22
C LYS A 71 -0.94 -1.45 -8.18
N MET A 72 -1.87 -1.24 -9.09
CA MET A 72 -3.10 -2.02 -9.25
C MET A 72 -3.05 -2.82 -10.55
N LEU A 73 -3.57 -4.04 -10.52
CA LEU A 73 -3.81 -4.88 -11.70
C LEU A 73 -5.30 -5.20 -11.83
N PHE A 74 -5.84 -5.13 -13.04
CA PHE A 74 -7.20 -5.56 -13.31
C PHE A 74 -7.22 -7.07 -13.59
N GLN A 75 -7.78 -7.84 -12.65
CA GLN A 75 -7.81 -9.30 -12.69
C GLN A 75 -9.20 -9.80 -12.28
N GLN A 76 -9.74 -10.75 -13.05
CA GLN A 76 -11.05 -11.38 -12.74
C GLN A 76 -12.18 -10.35 -12.54
N GLY A 77 -12.18 -9.27 -13.34
CA GLY A 77 -13.20 -8.22 -13.28
C GLY A 77 -13.03 -7.22 -12.13
N ALA A 78 -11.92 -7.23 -11.39
CA ALA A 78 -11.68 -6.30 -10.29
C ALA A 78 -10.24 -5.76 -10.30
N TRP A 79 -10.07 -4.52 -9.85
CA TRP A 79 -8.76 -3.95 -9.54
C TRP A 79 -8.24 -4.54 -8.22
N LYS A 80 -7.00 -5.03 -8.24
CA LYS A 80 -6.32 -5.60 -7.07
C LYS A 80 -4.95 -4.97 -6.90
N ILE A 81 -4.56 -4.69 -5.65
CA ILE A 81 -3.23 -4.22 -5.28
C ILE A 81 -2.23 -5.34 -5.59
N ASP A 82 -1.22 -5.03 -6.40
CA ASP A 82 -0.12 -5.94 -6.74
C ASP A 82 1.21 -5.52 -6.11
N GLU A 83 1.35 -4.23 -5.78
CA GLU A 83 2.56 -3.67 -5.17
C GLU A 83 2.24 -2.41 -4.38
N VAL A 84 2.96 -2.19 -3.28
CA VAL A 84 3.01 -0.93 -2.54
C VAL A 84 4.47 -0.52 -2.49
N LYS A 85 4.75 0.73 -2.86
CA LYS A 85 6.10 1.30 -2.89
C LYS A 85 6.13 2.54 -2.02
N PHE A 86 6.89 2.48 -0.94
CA PHE A 86 7.15 3.62 -0.07
C PHE A 86 8.31 4.42 -0.65
N SER A 87 8.24 5.74 -0.51
CA SER A 87 9.39 6.62 -0.75
C SER A 87 10.36 6.49 0.42
N ASP A 88 11.66 6.44 0.13
CA ASP A 88 12.73 6.56 1.14
C ASP A 88 12.84 8.00 1.67
#